data_AF-C0VPL0-F1
#
_entry.id   AF-C0VPL0-F1
#
_cell.length_a   1.000
_cell.length_b   1.000
_cell.length_c   1.000
_cell.angle_alpha   90.00
_cell.angle_beta   90.00
_cell.angle_gamma   90.00
#
_symmetry.space_group_name_H-M   'P 1'
#
loop_
_entity.id
_entity.type
_entity.pdbx_description
1 polymer ?
#
loop_
_entity_poly.entity_id
_entity_poly.type
_entity_poly.pdbx_seq_one_letter_code
_entity_poly.pdbx_strand_id
1 'polypeptide(L)'
;MSEQKYHWYLIGYTFNDKSSGSNTRNFSIQLPLEKLLPPVSKSKLNELGVIGLEWLKKNDPSSEPENLFAISIGYLGEMTMQEFNT
;
A
#
# COMPACT_ATOMS: atom_id res chain seq x y z
N MET A 1 -8.47 17.47 23.08
CA MET A 1 -8.41 16.15 22.42
C MET A 1 -7.05 16.07 21.76
N SER A 2 -6.15 15.21 22.22
CA SER A 2 -4.89 14.95 21.50
C SER A 2 -5.22 14.26 20.17
N GLU A 3 -4.64 14.72 19.07
CA GLU A 3 -4.82 14.04 17.78
C GLU A 3 -4.33 12.59 17.85
N GLN A 4 -5.08 11.68 17.25
CA GLN A 4 -4.72 10.26 17.18
C GLN A 4 -3.46 10.10 16.31
N LYS A 5 -2.45 9.42 16.85
CA LYS A 5 -1.26 9.02 16.11
C LYS A 5 -1.47 7.66 15.43
N TYR A 6 -0.82 7.49 14.29
CA TYR A 6 -0.81 6.25 13.53
C TYR A 6 0.63 5.82 13.25
N HIS A 7 0.83 4.53 13.10
CA HIS A 7 2.04 3.96 12.53
C HIS A 7 1.94 4.04 11.00
N TRP A 8 2.80 4.84 10.38
CA TRP A 8 2.79 5.09 8.95
C TRP A 8 3.73 4.15 8.20
N TYR A 9 3.26 3.66 7.05
CA TYR A 9 4.03 2.77 6.19
C TYR A 9 3.99 3.26 4.75
N LEU A 10 5.12 3.14 4.04
CA LEU A 10 5.19 3.21 2.59
C LEU A 10 5.22 1.78 2.04
N ILE A 11 4.23 1.43 1.22
CA ILE A 11 4.14 0.09 0.62
C ILE A 11 4.29 0.20 -0.88
N GLY A 12 5.29 -0.47 -1.43
CA GLY A 12 5.51 -0.59 -2.87
C GLY A 12 4.83 -1.83 -3.42
N TYR A 13 4.14 -1.67 -4.55
CA TYR A 13 3.44 -2.73 -5.26
C TYR A 13 3.98 -2.88 -6.68
N THR A 14 3.91 -4.11 -7.17
CA THR A 14 4.13 -4.44 -8.58
C THR A 14 2.96 -5.24 -9.11
N PHE A 15 2.64 -5.07 -10.39
CA PHE A 15 1.62 -5.85 -11.08
C PHE A 15 1.89 -5.88 -12.59
N ASN A 16 1.32 -6.86 -13.29
CA ASN A 16 1.30 -6.89 -14.74
C ASN A 16 -0.01 -6.28 -15.24
N ASP A 17 0.06 -5.32 -16.17
CA ASP A 17 -1.13 -4.65 -16.68
C ASP A 17 -1.56 -5.24 -18.03
N LYS A 18 -2.72 -5.90 -18.06
CA LYS A 18 -3.25 -6.50 -19.29
C LYS A 18 -3.61 -5.46 -20.34
N SER A 19 -4.15 -4.31 -19.92
CA SER A 19 -4.59 -3.25 -20.85
C SER A 19 -3.41 -2.56 -21.55
N SER A 20 -2.19 -2.66 -20.99
CA SER A 20 -0.95 -2.08 -21.53
C SER A 20 -0.08 -3.09 -22.28
N GLY A 21 -0.63 -4.22 -22.74
CA GLY A 21 0.16 -5.22 -23.48
C GLY A 21 1.16 -5.98 -22.60
N SER A 22 0.81 -6.24 -21.33
CA SER A 22 1.59 -7.00 -20.34
C SER A 22 2.85 -6.31 -19.81
N ASN A 23 2.87 -4.98 -19.77
CA ASN A 23 3.93 -4.24 -19.10
C ASN A 23 3.83 -4.39 -17.57
N THR A 24 4.98 -4.63 -16.91
CA THR A 24 5.07 -4.56 -15.45
C THR A 24 5.02 -3.10 -15.01
N ARG A 25 4.04 -2.79 -14.15
CA ARG A 25 3.85 -1.46 -13.56
C ARG A 25 4.06 -1.53 -12.07
N ASN A 26 4.51 -0.41 -11.50
CA ASN A 26 4.73 -0.26 -10.08
C ASN A 26 4.01 0.98 -9.57
N PHE A 27 3.56 0.92 -8.32
CA PHE A 27 3.04 2.08 -7.61
C PHE A 27 3.36 1.94 -6.13
N SER A 28 3.12 3.01 -5.37
CA SER A 28 3.30 2.98 -3.92
C SER A 28 2.16 3.70 -3.23
N ILE A 29 1.79 3.21 -2.05
CA ILE A 29 0.76 3.85 -1.22
C ILE A 29 1.33 4.12 0.17
N GLN A 30 0.79 5.16 0.81
CA GLN A 30 1.03 5.46 2.21
C GLN A 30 -0.15 4.90 3.01
N LEU A 31 0.14 4.05 4.01
CA LEU A 31 -0.87 3.35 4.80
C LEU A 31 -0.71 3.69 6.28
N PRO A 32 -1.68 4.39 6.90
CA PRO A 32 -1.73 4.56 8.35
C PRO A 32 -2.35 3.33 9.02
N LEU A 33 -1.72 2.83 10.08
CA LEU A 33 -2.24 1.73 10.89
C LEU A 33 -2.27 2.12 12.37
N GLU A 34 -3.33 1.75 13.08
CA GLU A 34 -3.46 2.01 14.52
C GLU A 34 -2.47 1.20 15.37
N LYS A 35 -1.97 0.09 14.83
CA LYS A 35 -1.03 -0.81 15.50
C LYS A 35 0.19 -1.01 14.63
N LEU A 36 1.35 -1.13 15.27
CA LEU A 36 2.59 -1.47 14.59
C LEU A 36 2.42 -2.83 13.89
N LEU A 37 2.88 -2.92 12.64
CA LEU A 37 2.92 -4.17 11.90
C LEU A 37 3.98 -5.08 12.55
N PRO A 38 3.60 -6.26 13.05
CA PRO A 38 4.58 -7.27 13.44
C PRO A 38 5.36 -7.74 12.19
N PRO A 39 6.43 -8.54 12.35
CA PRO A 39 7.08 -9.20 11.23
C PRO A 39 6.05 -9.77 10.24
N VAL A 40 6.14 -9.33 8.99
CA VAL A 40 5.06 -9.53 8.02
C VAL A 40 5.07 -10.97 7.53
N SER A 41 4.07 -11.74 7.92
CA SER A 41 3.87 -13.10 7.42
C SER A 41 3.39 -13.10 5.97
N LYS A 42 3.49 -14.24 5.28
CA LYS A 42 2.96 -14.40 3.92
C LYS A 42 1.45 -14.08 3.83
N SER A 43 0.68 -14.46 4.85
CA SER A 43 -0.74 -14.12 4.93
C SER A 43 -0.96 -12.61 5.00
N LYS A 44 -0.13 -11.91 5.78
CA LYS A 44 -0.21 -10.46 5.91
C LYS A 44 0.19 -9.74 4.63
N LEU A 45 1.17 -10.27 3.88
CA LEU A 45 1.52 -9.77 2.53
C LEU A 45 0.35 -9.89 1.56
N ASN A 46 -0.43 -10.97 1.61
CA ASN A 46 -1.63 -11.13 0.78
C ASN A 46 -2.71 -10.11 1.13
N GLU A 47 -2.96 -9.87 2.43
CA GLU A 47 -3.88 -8.80 2.87
C GLU A 47 -3.47 -7.43 2.33
N LEU A 48 -2.17 -7.11 2.38
CA LEU A 48 -1.64 -5.87 1.81
C LEU A 48 -1.80 -5.83 0.29
N GLY A 49 -1.70 -6.97 -0.40
CA GLY A 49 -2.01 -7.09 -1.83
C GLY A 49 -3.46 -6.73 -2.14
N VAL A 50 -4.42 -7.16 -1.32
CA VAL A 50 -5.83 -6.77 -1.47
C VAL A 50 -6.01 -5.26 -1.34
N ILE A 51 -5.37 -4.63 -0.34
CA ILE A 51 -5.40 -3.18 -0.15
C ILE A 51 -4.83 -2.45 -1.38
N GLY A 52 -3.71 -2.93 -1.92
CA GLY A 52 -3.10 -2.37 -3.13
C GLY A 52 -4.03 -2.47 -4.34
N LEU A 53 -4.73 -3.60 -4.50
CA LEU A 53 -5.70 -3.80 -5.58
C LEU A 53 -6.92 -2.87 -5.46
N GLU A 54 -7.46 -2.69 -4.25
CA GLU A 54 -8.57 -1.77 -4.00
C GLU A 54 -8.17 -0.32 -4.28
N TRP A 55 -6.98 0.08 -3.85
CA TRP A 55 -6.44 1.40 -4.13
C TRP A 55 -6.29 1.63 -5.63
N LEU A 56 -5.72 0.65 -6.36
CA LEU A 56 -5.51 0.75 -7.80
C LEU A 56 -6.83 0.90 -8.54
N LYS A 57 -7.84 0.08 -8.23
CA LYS A 57 -9.18 0.19 -8.82
C LYS A 57 -9.83 1.56 -8.63
N LYS A 58 -9.56 2.22 -7.51
CA LYS A 58 -10.10 3.55 -7.21
C LYS A 58 -9.36 4.68 -7.93
N ASN A 59 -8.04 4.57 -8.08
CA ASN A 59 -7.20 5.68 -8.57
C ASN A 59 -6.80 5.54 -10.04
N ASP A 60 -6.76 4.32 -10.58
CA ASP A 60 -6.52 4.01 -11.98
C ASP A 60 -7.48 2.89 -12.45
N PRO A 61 -8.77 3.23 -12.65
CA PRO A 61 -9.80 2.26 -13.03
C PRO A 61 -9.59 1.67 -14.44
N SER A 62 -8.70 2.24 -15.24
CA SER A 62 -8.35 1.76 -16.58
C SER A 62 -7.33 0.63 -16.59
N SER A 63 -6.67 0.40 -15.44
CA SER A 63 -5.73 -0.70 -15.28
C SER A 63 -6.46 -2.04 -15.19
N GLU A 64 -5.88 -3.06 -15.81
CA GLU A 64 -6.33 -4.45 -15.67
C GLU A 64 -5.24 -5.26 -14.96
N PRO A 65 -5.11 -5.12 -13.62
CA PRO A 65 -4.00 -5.68 -12.88
C PRO A 65 -4.07 -7.21 -12.76
N GLU A 66 -2.96 -7.86 -13.10
CA GLU A 66 -2.69 -9.27 -12.83
C GLU A 66 -1.48 -9.44 -11.92
N ASN A 67 -1.52 -10.48 -11.08
CA ASN A 67 -0.43 -10.84 -10.18
C ASN A 67 0.07 -9.64 -9.36
N LEU A 68 -0.86 -8.86 -8.79
CA LEU A 68 -0.50 -7.74 -7.93
C LEU A 68 -0.03 -8.25 -6.57
N PHE A 69 1.15 -7.81 -6.14
CA PHE A 69 1.66 -8.09 -4.79
C PHE A 69 2.55 -6.96 -4.26
N ALA A 70 2.65 -6.89 -2.94
CA ALA A 70 3.56 -5.96 -2.27
C ALA A 70 5.02 -6.46 -2.40
N ILE A 71 5.92 -5.58 -2.84
CA ILE A 71 7.35 -5.87 -3.02
C ILE A 71 8.22 -5.27 -1.91
N SER A 72 7.72 -4.24 -1.22
CA SER A 72 8.45 -3.57 -0.14
C SER A 72 7.48 -2.92 0.83
N ILE A 73 7.89 -2.86 2.10
CA ILE A 73 7.18 -2.18 3.18
C ILE A 73 8.23 -1.42 3.98
N GLY A 74 8.14 -0.10 4.01
CA GLY A 74 8.98 0.78 4.82
C GLY A 74 8.18 1.41 5.94
N TYR A 75 8.66 1.30 7.18
CA TYR A 75 8.07 2.02 8.32
C TYR A 75 8.56 3.46 8.35
N LEU A 76 7.63 4.42 8.40
CA LEU A 76 7.91 5.86 8.34
C LEU A 76 7.90 6.53 9.73
N GLY A 77 7.32 5.87 10.73
CA GLY A 77 7.24 6.39 12.10
C GLY A 77 5.81 6.46 12.65
N GLU A 78 5.70 6.88 13.91
CA GLU A 78 4.43 7.11 14.59
C GLU A 78 4.15 8.62 14.66
N MET A 79 3.11 9.08 13.96
CA MET A 79 2.80 10.50 13.82
C MET A 79 1.32 10.72 13.52
N THR A 80 0.81 11.94 13.77
CA THR A 80 -0.57 12.31 13.42
C THR A 80 -0.72 12.47 11.90
N MET A 81 -1.96 12.52 11.42
CA MET A 81 -2.24 12.83 10.00
C MET A 81 -1.68 14.21 9.60
N GLN A 82 -1.71 15.19 10.50
CA GLN A 82 -1.18 16.52 10.21
C GLN A 82 0.35 16.48 10.11
N GLU A 83 1.03 15.84 11.06
CA GLU A 83 2.49 15.66 11.05
C GLU A 83 2.96 14.95 9.77
N PHE A 84 2.20 13.98 9.26
CA PHE A 84 2.54 13.23 8.04
C PHE A 84 2.43 14.06 6.75
N ASN A 85 1.49 15.02 6.69
CA ASN A 85 1.21 15.82 5.48
C ASN A 85 1.90 17.19 5.46
N THR A 86 2.79 17.47 6.41
CA THR A 86 3.54 18.73 6.52
C THR A 86 4.86 18.63 5.76
#